data_AF-A0A317JJH7-F1
#
_entry.id   AF-A0A317JJH7-F1
#
_cell.length_a   1.000
_cell.length_b   1.000
_cell.length_c   1.000
_cell.angle_alpha   90.00
_cell.angle_beta   90.00
_cell.angle_gamma   90.00
#
_symmetry.space_group_name_H-M   'P 1'
#
loop_
_entity.id
_entity.type
_entity.pdbx_description
1 polymer ?
#
loop_
_entity_poly.entity_id
_entity_poly.type
_entity_poly.pdbx_seq_one_letter_code
_entity_poly.pdbx_strand_id
1 'polypeptide(L)'
;MREQEMLNEVLEHHGADVFTFETTASFGQDVTFWTLQNWAALVLVLPDDEVLLPHFLQKLKNTVPRSLNLLLVAPTLTPQLMQTTSLFTRMRVVKSPVDGFSLYRNLIDLTTVYPAGMIQTQPRYLTDQQILVVSDFKNKESPGQMRNLSTGGIYFEISELVPSFLPGDLIRIMVDLQGLNSYQFDAKVIWSKPLANADVTGYGCAFLNNEQVYDTILARVSSTNK
;
A
#
# COMPACT_ATOMS: atom_id res chain seq x y z
N MET A 1 -8.11 25.35 6.00
CA MET A 1 -7.24 26.56 6.06
C MET A 1 -5.83 26.15 6.46
N ARG A 2 -5.71 25.36 7.53
CA ARG A 2 -4.46 24.71 7.98
C ARG A 2 -3.83 23.75 6.94
N GLU A 3 -4.63 23.07 6.13
CA GLU A 3 -4.11 22.13 5.11
C GLU A 3 -3.48 22.85 3.92
N GLN A 4 -4.06 23.98 3.50
CA GLN A 4 -3.51 24.82 2.44
C GLN A 4 -2.21 25.46 2.91
N GLU A 5 -2.13 25.88 4.18
CA GLU A 5 -0.90 26.38 4.80
C GLU A 5 0.19 25.30 4.80
N MET A 6 -0.13 24.05 5.15
CA MET A 6 0.83 22.93 5.10
C MET A 6 1.30 22.62 3.67
N LEU A 7 0.42 22.69 2.67
CA LEU A 7 0.80 22.50 1.27
C LEU A 7 1.65 23.68 0.75
N ASN A 8 1.35 24.90 1.18
CA ASN A 8 2.14 26.08 0.84
C ASN A 8 3.54 26.01 1.47
N GLU A 9 3.66 25.54 2.71
CA GLU A 9 4.96 25.31 3.37
C GLU A 9 5.83 24.32 2.58
N VAL A 10 5.21 23.25 2.06
CA VAL A 10 5.87 22.27 1.17
C VAL A 10 6.35 22.90 -0.13
N LEU A 11 5.55 23.78 -0.74
CA LEU A 11 5.88 24.50 -1.98
C LEU A 11 7.02 25.51 -1.78
N GLU A 12 7.03 26.22 -0.64
CA GLU A 12 8.03 27.24 -0.31
C GLU A 12 9.44 26.66 -0.17
N HIS A 13 9.56 25.42 0.31
CA HIS A 13 10.87 24.83 0.64
C HIS A 13 11.54 24.13 -0.54
N HIS A 14 10.82 23.84 -1.63
CA HIS A 14 11.30 22.92 -2.66
C HIS A 14 11.06 23.34 -4.13
N GLY A 15 10.72 24.60 -4.36
CA GLY A 15 10.64 25.23 -5.68
C GLY A 15 9.21 25.27 -6.23
N ALA A 16 8.73 26.48 -6.52
CA ALA A 16 7.33 26.77 -6.89
C ALA A 16 6.83 26.07 -8.18
N ASP A 17 7.73 25.48 -8.98
CA ASP A 17 7.42 24.91 -10.30
C ASP A 17 7.39 23.37 -10.34
N VAL A 18 7.64 22.68 -9.21
CA VAL A 18 7.79 21.22 -9.21
C VAL A 18 6.44 20.50 -9.12
N PHE A 19 5.44 21.12 -8.47
CA PHE A 19 4.14 20.49 -8.24
C PHE A 19 2.98 21.47 -8.30
N THR A 20 1.95 21.12 -9.07
CA THR A 20 0.63 21.77 -9.01
C THR A 20 -0.26 20.92 -8.10
N PHE A 21 -0.73 21.50 -6.98
CA PHE A 21 -1.63 20.84 -6.04
C PHE A 21 -2.99 21.54 -5.99
N GLU A 22 -4.05 20.75 -5.92
CA GLU A 22 -5.42 21.22 -5.71
C GLU A 22 -6.02 20.52 -4.49
N THR A 23 -6.84 21.23 -3.73
CA THR A 23 -7.52 20.71 -2.54
C THR A 23 -9.00 20.40 -2.83
N THR A 24 -9.70 19.81 -1.87
CA THR A 24 -11.14 19.45 -2.01
C THR A 24 -12.07 20.61 -2.29
N ALA A 25 -11.64 21.86 -2.08
CA ALA A 25 -12.39 23.06 -2.46
C ALA A 25 -12.74 23.06 -3.97
N SER A 26 -11.87 22.47 -4.80
CA SER A 26 -12.05 22.38 -6.25
C SER A 26 -12.86 21.16 -6.67
N PHE A 27 -13.15 20.20 -5.77
CA PHE A 27 -13.86 18.95 -6.09
C PHE A 27 -15.34 19.16 -6.50
N GLY A 28 -15.83 20.40 -6.52
CA GLY A 28 -17.07 20.81 -7.16
C GLY A 28 -17.03 20.80 -8.70
N GLN A 29 -15.85 20.94 -9.30
CA GLN A 29 -15.65 21.16 -10.75
C GLN A 29 -15.91 19.91 -11.61
N ASP A 30 -16.19 20.13 -12.90
CA ASP A 30 -16.53 19.08 -13.87
C ASP A 30 -15.30 18.33 -14.43
N VAL A 31 -15.53 17.27 -15.21
CA VAL A 31 -14.46 16.43 -15.81
C VAL A 31 -13.49 17.25 -16.68
N THR A 32 -14.00 18.27 -17.36
CA THR A 32 -13.23 19.11 -18.30
C THR A 32 -12.19 19.94 -17.55
N PHE A 33 -12.52 20.42 -16.34
CA PHE A 33 -11.55 21.07 -15.47
C PHE A 33 -10.37 20.15 -15.13
N TRP A 34 -10.61 18.87 -14.83
CA TRP A 34 -9.57 17.92 -14.45
C TRP A 34 -8.70 17.43 -15.61
N THR A 35 -9.19 17.48 -16.84
CA THR A 35 -8.44 17.03 -18.02
C THR A 35 -7.59 18.13 -18.66
N LEU A 36 -7.97 19.39 -18.48
CA LEU A 36 -7.27 20.53 -19.10
C LEU A 36 -6.05 21.00 -18.32
N GLN A 37 -5.88 20.56 -17.07
CA GLN A 37 -4.80 21.00 -16.20
C GLN A 37 -3.65 19.99 -16.17
N ASN A 38 -2.42 20.48 -16.28
CA ASN A 38 -1.20 19.66 -16.21
C ASN A 38 -0.74 19.48 -14.75
N TRP A 39 -1.50 18.73 -13.96
CA TRP A 39 -1.19 18.53 -12.55
C TRP A 39 -0.15 17.44 -12.32
N ALA A 40 0.81 17.73 -11.44
CA ALA A 40 1.77 16.73 -10.99
C ALA A 40 1.11 15.70 -10.05
N ALA A 41 0.24 16.15 -9.14
CA ALA A 41 -0.56 15.31 -8.25
C ALA A 41 -1.79 16.06 -7.72
N LEU A 42 -2.90 15.34 -7.51
CA LEU A 42 -4.11 15.84 -6.86
C LEU A 42 -4.17 15.37 -5.40
N VAL A 43 -4.45 16.28 -4.46
CA VAL A 43 -4.53 15.97 -3.02
C VAL A 43 -5.95 16.22 -2.52
N LEU A 44 -6.68 15.16 -2.16
CA LEU A 44 -8.05 15.29 -1.66
C LEU A 44 -8.15 14.83 -0.21
N VAL A 45 -8.63 15.73 0.65
CA VAL A 45 -9.06 15.41 2.02
C VAL A 45 -10.48 14.85 2.01
N LEU A 46 -10.64 13.59 2.40
CA LEU A 46 -11.96 12.97 2.47
C LEU A 46 -12.78 13.58 3.61
N PRO A 47 -14.12 13.66 3.45
CA PRO A 47 -14.99 14.09 4.53
C PRO A 47 -14.92 13.11 5.70
N ASP A 48 -15.04 13.65 6.92
CA ASP A 48 -15.19 12.86 8.15
C ASP A 48 -16.55 12.17 8.25
N ASP A 49 -17.53 12.64 7.47
CA ASP A 49 -18.89 12.11 7.44
C ASP A 49 -18.97 10.82 6.60
N GLU A 50 -19.27 9.71 7.27
CA GLU A 50 -19.44 8.38 6.65
C GLU A 50 -20.59 8.34 5.63
N VAL A 51 -21.60 9.21 5.75
CA VAL A 51 -22.72 9.30 4.80
C VAL A 51 -22.27 9.93 3.48
N LEU A 52 -21.34 10.88 3.54
CA LEU A 52 -20.83 11.58 2.35
C LEU A 52 -19.74 10.79 1.62
N LEU A 53 -19.02 9.93 2.33
CA LEU A 53 -17.90 9.18 1.76
C LEU A 53 -18.28 8.37 0.50
N PRO A 54 -19.38 7.58 0.45
CA PRO A 54 -19.77 6.85 -0.76
C PRO A 54 -20.01 7.75 -1.96
N HIS A 55 -20.69 8.88 -1.76
CA HIS A 55 -20.96 9.86 -2.81
C HIS A 55 -19.68 10.52 -3.31
N PHE A 56 -18.76 10.85 -2.40
CA PHE A 56 -17.45 11.41 -2.73
C PHE A 56 -16.65 10.43 -3.59
N LEU A 57 -16.56 9.16 -3.18
CA LEU A 57 -15.85 8.12 -3.93
C LEU A 57 -16.51 7.84 -5.28
N GLN A 58 -17.84 7.89 -5.38
CA GLN A 58 -18.54 7.73 -6.66
C GLN A 58 -18.23 8.89 -7.61
N LYS A 59 -18.24 10.14 -7.11
CA LYS A 59 -17.84 11.31 -7.91
C LYS A 59 -16.40 11.17 -8.39
N LEU A 60 -15.48 10.82 -7.49
CA LEU A 60 -14.06 10.63 -7.79
C LEU A 60 -13.85 9.66 -8.97
N LYS A 61 -14.55 8.52 -8.93
CA LYS A 61 -14.49 7.49 -9.98
C LYS A 61 -14.98 7.99 -11.35
N ASN A 62 -15.92 8.92 -11.35
CA ASN A 62 -16.57 9.41 -12.56
C ASN A 62 -15.86 10.65 -13.15
N THR A 63 -15.23 11.48 -12.30
CA THR A 63 -14.74 12.79 -12.72
C THR A 63 -13.22 12.90 -12.82
N VAL A 64 -12.47 12.09 -12.08
CA VAL A 64 -11.01 12.19 -12.06
C VAL A 64 -10.40 11.16 -13.02
N PRO A 65 -9.53 11.59 -13.95
CA PRO A 65 -8.83 10.67 -14.85
C PRO A 65 -8.01 9.62 -14.09
N ARG A 66 -8.10 8.35 -14.50
CA ARG A 66 -7.41 7.22 -13.85
C ARG A 66 -5.88 7.30 -13.91
N SER A 67 -5.35 8.05 -14.89
CA SER A 67 -3.92 8.28 -15.09
C SER A 67 -3.35 9.35 -14.17
N LEU A 68 -4.19 10.15 -13.51
CA LEU A 68 -3.75 11.22 -12.63
C LEU A 68 -3.18 10.64 -11.32
N ASN A 69 -2.05 11.19 -10.87
CA ASN A 69 -1.47 10.89 -9.57
C ASN A 69 -2.39 11.42 -8.47
N LEU A 70 -2.91 10.56 -7.61
CA LEU A 70 -3.88 10.93 -6.58
C LEU A 70 -3.38 10.60 -5.16
N LEU A 71 -3.45 11.56 -4.25
CA LEU A 71 -3.26 11.37 -2.82
C LEU A 71 -4.56 11.67 -2.08
N LEU A 72 -5.09 10.69 -1.36
CA LEU A 72 -6.23 10.89 -0.47
C LEU A 72 -5.76 10.98 0.98
N VAL A 73 -6.20 12.01 1.68
CA VAL A 73 -6.05 12.14 3.13
C VAL A 73 -7.37 11.73 3.76
N ALA A 74 -7.39 10.61 4.47
CA ALA A 74 -8.63 10.01 4.97
C ALA A 74 -8.61 9.91 6.50
N PRO A 75 -9.69 10.30 7.20
CA PRO A 75 -9.81 10.10 8.65
C PRO A 75 -9.84 8.61 9.00
N THR A 76 -10.51 7.82 8.17
CA THR A 76 -10.69 6.37 8.35
C THR A 76 -10.40 5.63 7.04
N LEU A 77 -9.71 4.50 7.13
CA LEU A 77 -9.38 3.64 5.99
C LEU A 77 -10.42 2.54 5.82
N THR A 78 -11.45 2.78 5.00
CA THR A 78 -12.54 1.82 4.79
C THR A 78 -12.23 0.83 3.65
N PRO A 79 -12.85 -0.37 3.62
CA PRO A 79 -12.70 -1.30 2.50
C PRO A 79 -13.11 -0.70 1.15
N GLN A 80 -14.18 0.10 1.12
CA GLN A 80 -14.66 0.78 -0.09
C GLN A 80 -13.63 1.80 -0.64
N LEU A 81 -12.95 2.51 0.27
CA LEU A 81 -11.88 3.43 -0.10
C LEU A 81 -10.73 2.66 -0.76
N MET A 82 -10.32 1.52 -0.19
CA MET A 82 -9.26 0.71 -0.77
C MET A 82 -9.61 0.12 -2.12
N GLN A 83 -10.84 -0.36 -2.29
CA GLN A 83 -11.32 -0.83 -3.60
C GLN A 83 -11.29 0.28 -4.65
N THR A 84 -11.40 1.55 -4.23
CA THR A 84 -11.29 2.69 -5.14
C THR A 84 -9.83 2.91 -5.58
N THR A 85 -8.85 2.53 -4.75
CA THR A 85 -7.42 2.73 -5.06
C THR A 85 -6.92 1.92 -6.25
N SER A 86 -7.49 0.75 -6.51
CA SER A 86 -7.12 -0.09 -7.66
C SER A 86 -7.61 0.46 -8.99
N LEU A 87 -8.48 1.47 -8.99
CA LEU A 87 -9.03 2.07 -10.22
C LEU A 87 -8.08 3.10 -10.83
N PHE A 88 -7.10 3.58 -10.08
CA PHE A 88 -6.15 4.61 -10.49
C PHE A 88 -4.76 4.00 -10.64
N THR A 89 -4.01 4.47 -11.63
CA THR A 89 -2.67 3.95 -11.93
C THR A 89 -1.68 4.24 -10.80
N ARG A 90 -1.81 5.42 -10.18
CA ARG A 90 -0.96 5.88 -9.09
C ARG A 90 -1.82 6.61 -8.06
N MET A 91 -2.17 5.89 -7.01
CA MET A 91 -2.98 6.44 -5.93
C MET A 91 -2.44 6.02 -4.57
N ARG A 92 -2.38 6.98 -3.66
CA ARG A 92 -2.02 6.76 -2.26
C ARG A 92 -3.13 7.25 -1.35
N VAL A 93 -3.24 6.59 -0.20
CA VAL A 93 -4.14 6.98 0.87
C VAL A 93 -3.31 7.09 2.13
N VAL A 94 -3.40 8.23 2.80
CA VAL A 94 -2.77 8.51 4.08
C VAL A 94 -3.84 8.76 5.12
N LYS A 95 -3.62 8.26 6.33
CA LYS A 95 -4.55 8.46 7.45
C LYS A 95 -4.34 9.84 8.07
N SER A 96 -5.43 10.56 8.33
CA SER A 96 -5.44 11.81 9.10
C SER A 96 -5.44 11.52 10.61
N PRO A 97 -4.79 12.35 11.46
CA PRO A 97 -3.94 13.48 11.09
C PRO A 97 -2.61 13.02 10.47
N VAL A 98 -2.11 13.80 9.51
CA VAL A 98 -0.81 13.59 8.85
C VAL A 98 0.02 14.86 9.02
N ASP A 99 1.31 14.71 9.32
CA ASP A 99 2.24 15.84 9.39
C ASP A 99 2.77 16.23 8.00
N GLY A 100 3.32 17.44 7.89
CA GLY A 100 3.77 17.99 6.60
C GLY A 100 4.88 17.17 5.94
N PHE A 101 5.80 16.61 6.73
CA PHE A 101 6.87 15.76 6.22
C PHE A 101 6.33 14.44 5.67
N SER A 102 5.40 13.79 6.38
CA SER A 102 4.73 12.58 5.89
C SER A 102 3.94 12.84 4.61
N LEU A 103 3.24 13.98 4.53
CA LEU A 103 2.50 14.38 3.33
C LEU A 103 3.45 14.57 2.13
N TYR A 104 4.53 15.33 2.33
CA TYR A 104 5.56 15.56 1.32
C TYR A 104 6.18 14.26 0.80
N ARG A 105 6.60 13.36 1.71
CA ARG A 105 7.19 12.08 1.32
C ARG A 105 6.23 11.27 0.45
N ASN A 106 4.94 11.26 0.79
CA ASN A 106 3.94 10.55 -0.02
C ASN A 106 3.76 11.16 -1.41
N LEU A 107 3.87 12.49 -1.53
CA LEU A 107 3.83 13.18 -2.83
C LEU A 107 5.05 12.86 -3.69
N ILE A 108 6.26 12.94 -3.12
CA ILE A 108 7.49 12.56 -3.80
C ILE A 108 7.42 11.12 -4.30
N ASP A 109 7.02 10.19 -3.44
CA ASP A 109 6.86 8.78 -3.81
C ASP A 109 5.82 8.59 -4.93
N LEU A 110 4.74 9.36 -4.92
CA LEU A 110 3.65 9.27 -5.90
C LEU A 110 4.11 9.75 -7.29
N THR A 111 4.92 10.80 -7.33
CA THR A 111 5.41 11.41 -8.57
C THR A 111 6.70 10.77 -9.10
N THR A 112 7.46 10.09 -8.24
CA THR A 112 8.71 9.43 -8.63
C THR A 112 8.46 8.23 -9.54
N VAL A 113 9.16 8.18 -10.67
CA VAL A 113 9.15 7.01 -11.56
C VAL A 113 10.22 6.03 -11.08
N TYR A 114 9.82 5.00 -10.33
CA TYR A 114 10.75 3.94 -9.93
C TYR A 114 10.95 2.91 -11.05
N PRO A 115 12.11 2.23 -11.09
CA PRO A 115 12.33 1.08 -11.96
C PRO A 115 11.28 -0.02 -11.74
N ALA A 116 11.05 -0.84 -12.77
CA ALA A 116 10.13 -1.97 -12.69
C ALA A 116 10.48 -2.87 -11.48
N GLY A 117 9.47 -3.19 -10.65
CA GLY A 117 9.64 -3.99 -9.43
C GLY A 117 9.93 -3.20 -8.14
N MET A 118 10.17 -1.89 -8.21
CA MET A 118 10.41 -1.04 -7.02
C MET A 118 9.21 -0.15 -6.64
N ILE A 119 8.11 -0.21 -7.40
CA ILE A 119 6.92 0.62 -7.14
C ILE A 119 6.04 -0.08 -6.10
N GLN A 120 5.80 0.58 -4.96
CA GLN A 120 4.66 0.25 -4.12
C GLN A 120 3.41 0.85 -4.75
N THR A 121 2.59 0.02 -5.39
CA THR A 121 1.40 0.44 -6.14
C THR A 121 0.16 0.58 -5.26
N GLN A 122 0.15 0.01 -4.05
CA GLN A 122 -1.02 -0.06 -3.20
C GLN A 122 -0.74 0.49 -1.79
N PRO A 123 -1.73 1.17 -1.16
CA PRO A 123 -1.60 1.60 0.22
C PRO A 123 -1.47 0.40 1.16
N ARG A 124 -0.72 0.59 2.25
CA ARG A 124 -0.45 -0.43 3.27
C ARG A 124 -1.05 -0.01 4.61
N TYR A 125 -1.87 -0.87 5.19
CA TYR A 125 -2.38 -0.79 6.54
C TYR A 125 -1.28 -1.14 7.53
N LEU A 126 -1.00 -0.26 8.49
CA LEU A 126 -0.17 -0.62 9.64
C LEU A 126 -0.99 -1.47 10.61
N THR A 127 -0.35 -2.48 11.18
CA THR A 127 -0.96 -3.40 12.15
C THR A 127 0.14 -3.99 13.01
N ASP A 128 -0.25 -4.62 14.12
CA ASP A 128 0.64 -5.38 15.02
C ASP A 128 0.10 -6.81 15.24
N GLN A 129 -0.73 -7.27 14.30
CA GLN A 129 -1.44 -8.55 14.36
C GLN A 129 -0.46 -9.72 14.40
N GLN A 130 -0.69 -10.66 15.32
CA GLN A 130 0.06 -11.91 15.39
C GLN A 130 -0.35 -12.82 14.24
N ILE A 131 0.66 -13.44 13.62
CA ILE A 131 0.50 -14.35 12.48
C ILE A 131 1.33 -15.61 12.68
N LEU A 132 0.93 -16.68 12.01
CA LEU A 132 1.73 -17.88 11.85
C LEU A 132 2.14 -18.01 10.39
N VAL A 133 3.44 -18.15 10.14
CA VAL A 133 3.97 -18.33 8.78
C VAL A 133 4.45 -19.76 8.61
N VAL A 134 3.87 -20.46 7.65
CA VAL A 134 4.16 -21.86 7.36
C VAL A 134 4.85 -21.93 5.99
N SER A 135 5.99 -22.61 5.90
CA SER A 135 6.56 -22.94 4.58
C SER A 135 6.01 -24.26 4.08
N ASP A 136 5.39 -24.24 2.90
CA ASP A 136 4.85 -25.42 2.24
C ASP A 136 5.92 -26.50 1.96
N PHE A 137 7.18 -26.09 1.83
CA PHE A 137 8.28 -26.99 1.48
C PHE A 137 9.14 -27.41 2.67
N LYS A 138 9.34 -26.51 3.63
CA LYS A 138 10.19 -26.79 4.79
C LYS A 138 9.41 -27.41 5.95
N ASN A 139 8.07 -27.48 5.85
CA ASN A 139 7.17 -27.88 6.92
C ASN A 139 7.51 -27.21 8.26
N LYS A 140 7.91 -25.94 8.17
CA LYS A 140 8.36 -25.12 9.29
C LYS A 140 7.31 -24.06 9.55
N GLU A 141 6.87 -23.98 10.79
CA GLU A 141 6.00 -22.93 11.29
C GLU A 141 6.85 -21.92 12.08
N SER A 142 6.68 -20.64 11.76
CA SER A 142 7.36 -19.55 12.45
C SER A 142 6.32 -18.52 12.88
N PRO A 143 6.12 -18.30 14.20
CA PRO A 143 5.28 -17.22 14.66
C PRO A 143 5.93 -15.87 14.31
N GLY A 144 5.11 -14.91 13.92
CA GLY A 144 5.57 -13.58 13.53
C GLY A 144 4.56 -12.50 13.83
N GLN A 145 5.00 -11.26 13.64
CA GLN A 145 4.16 -10.08 13.80
C GLN A 145 3.99 -9.39 12.46
N MET A 146 2.75 -9.32 11.98
CA MET A 146 2.41 -8.51 10.83
C MET A 146 2.55 -7.04 11.21
N ARG A 147 3.31 -6.30 10.40
CA ARG A 147 3.57 -4.86 10.60
C ARG A 147 2.82 -4.02 9.61
N ASN A 148 2.67 -4.50 8.38
CA ASN A 148 1.75 -3.91 7.43
C ASN A 148 1.18 -4.87 6.38
N LEU A 149 0.02 -4.49 5.81
CA LEU A 149 -0.73 -5.28 4.84
C LEU A 149 -1.28 -4.38 3.73
N SER A 150 -1.22 -4.83 2.49
CA SER A 150 -1.91 -4.23 1.34
C SER A 150 -2.75 -5.30 0.66
N THR A 151 -3.48 -4.93 -0.40
CA THR A 151 -4.24 -5.90 -1.20
C THR A 151 -3.34 -6.85 -2.01
N GLY A 152 -2.07 -6.49 -2.24
CA GLY A 152 -1.11 -7.26 -3.04
C GLY A 152 0.02 -7.89 -2.24
N GLY A 153 0.11 -7.66 -0.94
CA GLY A 153 1.21 -8.21 -0.15
C GLY A 153 1.28 -7.70 1.29
N ILE A 154 2.25 -8.23 2.01
CA ILE A 154 2.40 -8.09 3.47
C ILE A 154 3.86 -7.86 3.83
N TYR A 155 4.08 -7.11 4.90
CA TYR A 155 5.34 -7.04 5.63
C TYR A 155 5.13 -7.58 7.05
N PHE A 156 5.99 -8.49 7.46
CA PHE A 156 6.00 -9.04 8.80
C PHE A 156 7.42 -9.25 9.32
N GLU A 157 7.52 -9.45 10.62
CA GLU A 157 8.76 -9.65 11.35
C GLU A 157 8.71 -10.96 12.14
N ILE A 158 9.83 -11.68 12.16
CA ILE A 158 9.99 -12.91 12.95
C ILE A 158 11.21 -12.73 13.84
N SER A 159 11.09 -13.12 15.11
CA SER A 159 12.19 -13.12 16.07
C SER A 159 13.15 -14.28 15.77
N GLU A 160 14.10 -14.04 14.88
CA GLU A 160 15.15 -14.98 14.52
C GLU A 160 16.42 -14.28 14.03
N LEU A 161 17.58 -14.88 14.36
CA LEU A 161 18.91 -14.45 13.93
C LEU A 161 19.21 -14.79 12.47
N VAL A 162 18.72 -15.95 12.02
CA VAL A 162 18.94 -16.47 10.66
C VAL A 162 17.60 -16.54 9.96
N PRO A 163 17.47 -15.95 8.75
CA PRO A 163 16.21 -15.98 8.01
C PRO A 163 15.68 -17.41 7.79
N SER A 164 14.49 -17.71 8.30
CA SER A 164 13.80 -18.99 8.08
C SER A 164 13.39 -19.18 6.61
N PHE A 165 13.04 -18.07 5.96
CA PHE A 165 12.55 -18.05 4.59
C PHE A 165 13.49 -17.24 3.71
N LEU A 166 13.65 -17.65 2.46
CA LEU A 166 14.49 -16.98 1.49
C LEU A 166 13.64 -16.34 0.38
N PRO A 167 14.14 -15.30 -0.30
CA PRO A 167 13.49 -14.75 -1.49
C PRO A 167 13.17 -15.86 -2.51
N GLY A 168 11.93 -15.90 -2.97
CA GLY A 168 11.40 -16.93 -3.86
C GLY A 168 10.66 -18.07 -3.16
N ASP A 169 10.80 -18.24 -1.84
CA ASP A 169 10.05 -19.26 -1.11
C ASP A 169 8.54 -18.98 -1.13
N LEU A 170 7.76 -20.05 -1.28
CA LEU A 170 6.31 -20.06 -1.08
C LEU A 170 6.03 -20.30 0.40
N ILE A 171 5.16 -19.46 0.95
CA ILE A 171 4.71 -19.52 2.34
C ILE A 171 3.20 -19.37 2.41
N ARG A 172 2.61 -19.95 3.43
CA ARG A 172 1.23 -19.71 3.85
C ARG A 172 1.21 -18.90 5.12
N ILE A 173 0.42 -17.85 5.14
CA ILE A 173 0.29 -16.92 6.26
C ILE A 173 -1.09 -17.12 6.85
N MET A 174 -1.13 -17.50 8.13
CA MET A 174 -2.35 -17.70 8.89
C MET A 174 -2.54 -16.54 9.87
N VAL A 175 -3.71 -15.94 9.84
CA VAL A 175 -4.09 -14.84 10.72
C VAL A 175 -5.26 -15.31 11.57
N ASP A 176 -5.04 -15.38 12.88
CA ASP A 176 -6.10 -15.65 13.84
C ASP A 176 -6.67 -14.33 14.35
N LEU A 177 -7.94 -14.08 14.03
CA LEU A 177 -8.68 -12.92 14.52
C LEU A 177 -9.54 -13.42 15.67
N GLN A 178 -9.17 -13.06 16.91
CA GLN A 178 -9.85 -13.52 18.13
C GLN A 178 -11.37 -13.40 18.01
N GLY A 179 -12.07 -14.54 17.97
CA GLY A 179 -13.54 -14.61 17.89
C GLY A 179 -14.14 -14.58 16.47
N LEU A 180 -13.32 -14.60 15.42
CA LEU A 180 -13.70 -14.67 14.01
C LEU A 180 -13.05 -15.88 13.32
N ASN A 181 -13.42 -16.11 12.06
CA ASN A 181 -12.79 -17.15 11.23
C ASN A 181 -11.29 -16.87 11.05
N SER A 182 -10.47 -17.91 11.10
CA SER A 182 -9.05 -17.84 10.73
C SER A 182 -8.92 -17.57 9.22
N TYR A 183 -8.08 -16.60 8.85
CA TYR A 183 -7.78 -16.31 7.45
C TYR A 183 -6.44 -16.93 7.05
N GLN A 184 -6.37 -17.42 5.81
CA GLN A 184 -5.15 -18.00 5.24
C GLN A 184 -4.86 -17.34 3.89
N PHE A 185 -3.59 -17.01 3.66
CA PHE A 185 -3.11 -16.40 2.42
C PHE A 185 -1.85 -17.12 1.95
N ASP A 186 -1.80 -17.50 0.67
CA ASP A 186 -0.56 -17.97 0.06
C ASP A 186 0.24 -16.77 -0.49
N ALA A 187 1.54 -16.76 -0.24
CA ALA A 187 2.41 -15.65 -0.58
C ALA A 187 3.80 -16.12 -1.01
N LYS A 188 4.46 -15.32 -1.85
CA LYS A 188 5.86 -15.49 -2.22
C LYS A 188 6.73 -14.47 -1.50
N VAL A 189 7.82 -14.94 -0.89
CA VAL A 189 8.82 -14.06 -0.30
C VAL A 189 9.54 -13.28 -1.40
N ILE A 190 9.50 -11.96 -1.34
CA ILE A 190 10.17 -11.07 -2.30
C ILE A 190 11.54 -10.65 -1.76
N TRP A 191 11.62 -10.38 -0.47
CA TRP A 191 12.87 -10.06 0.21
C TRP A 191 12.81 -10.48 1.68
N SER A 192 13.99 -10.72 2.25
CA SER A 192 14.22 -10.96 3.67
C SER A 192 15.43 -10.17 4.13
N LYS A 193 15.36 -9.48 5.26
CA LYS A 193 16.46 -8.66 5.76
C LYS A 193 16.54 -8.68 7.29
N PRO A 194 17.70 -9.06 7.87
CA PRO A 194 17.96 -8.88 9.30
C PRO A 194 17.88 -7.40 9.69
N LEU A 195 17.19 -7.09 10.79
CA LEU A 195 17.09 -5.73 11.32
C LEU A 195 18.27 -5.44 12.26
N ALA A 196 18.88 -4.26 12.13
CA ALA A 196 20.21 -3.99 12.69
C ALA A 196 20.31 -4.04 14.23
N ASN A 197 19.19 -4.01 14.95
CA ASN A 197 19.14 -3.80 16.40
C ASN A 197 18.33 -4.84 17.17
N ALA A 198 17.91 -5.93 16.53
CA ALA A 198 17.15 -7.00 17.19
C ALA A 198 17.44 -8.33 16.51
N ASP A 199 17.30 -9.43 17.24
CA ASP A 199 17.24 -10.80 16.69
C ASP A 199 15.92 -10.98 15.92
N VAL A 200 15.71 -10.12 14.91
CA VAL A 200 14.49 -9.99 14.15
C VAL A 200 14.85 -9.89 12.68
N THR A 201 14.19 -10.72 11.88
CA THR A 201 14.26 -10.66 10.43
C THR A 201 12.94 -10.13 9.88
N GLY A 202 13.02 -9.11 9.03
CA GLY A 202 11.90 -8.55 8.30
C GLY A 202 11.69 -9.25 6.97
N TYR A 203 10.43 -9.42 6.59
CA TYR A 203 10.00 -10.15 5.39
C TYR A 203 8.99 -9.35 4.59
N GLY A 204 9.28 -9.12 3.31
CA GLY A 204 8.30 -8.60 2.36
C GLY A 204 7.79 -9.71 1.45
N CYS A 205 6.47 -9.87 1.38
CA CYS A 205 5.85 -10.92 0.58
C CYS A 205 4.75 -10.36 -0.33
N ALA A 206 4.59 -10.98 -1.49
CA ALA A 206 3.50 -10.70 -2.42
C ALA A 206 2.47 -11.83 -2.34
N PHE A 207 1.19 -11.49 -2.28
CA PHE A 207 0.12 -12.49 -2.30
C PHE A 207 0.02 -13.13 -3.67
N LEU A 208 -0.29 -14.43 -3.67
CA LEU A 208 -0.51 -15.20 -4.88
C LEU A 208 -1.98 -15.59 -4.99
N ASN A 209 -2.48 -15.64 -6.21
CA ASN A 209 -3.72 -16.35 -6.50
C ASN A 209 -3.44 -17.85 -6.71
N ASN A 210 -4.51 -18.66 -6.78
CA ASN A 210 -4.38 -20.12 -6.90
C ASN A 210 -3.53 -20.54 -8.10
N GLU A 211 -3.72 -19.92 -9.28
CA GLU A 211 -2.96 -20.22 -10.49
C GLU A 211 -1.45 -19.97 -10.29
N GLN A 212 -1.09 -18.85 -9.69
CA GLN A 212 0.30 -18.48 -9.40
C GLN A 212 0.96 -19.41 -8.38
N VAL A 213 0.18 -19.94 -7.43
CA VAL A 213 0.67 -20.97 -6.49
C VAL A 213 1.04 -22.23 -7.27
N TYR A 214 0.16 -22.72 -8.15
CA TYR A 214 0.44 -23.90 -8.98
C TYR A 214 1.67 -23.69 -9.88
N ASP A 215 1.76 -22.55 -10.57
CA ASP A 215 2.91 -22.22 -11.43
C ASP A 215 4.22 -22.22 -10.66
N THR A 216 4.21 -21.67 -9.43
CA THR A 216 5.39 -21.61 -8.56
C THR A 216 5.84 -23.01 -8.13
N ILE A 217 4.88 -23.90 -7.80
CA ILE A 217 5.17 -25.29 -7.43
C ILE A 217 5.77 -26.04 -8.64
N LEU A 218 5.14 -25.93 -9.82
CA LEU A 218 5.59 -26.61 -11.04
C LEU A 218 7.00 -26.18 -11.46
N ALA A 219 7.27 -24.88 -11.46
CA ALA A 219 8.58 -24.34 -11.82
C ALA A 219 9.71 -24.92 -10.96
N ARG A 220 9.45 -25.13 -9.66
CA ARG A 220 10.41 -25.66 -8.70
C ARG A 220 10.63 -27.16 -8.85
N VAL A 221 9.57 -27.93 -9.13
CA VAL A 221 9.69 -29.36 -9.46
C VAL A 221 10.55 -29.55 -10.72
N SER A 222 10.35 -28.72 -11.74
CA SER A 222 11.15 -28.77 -12.97
C SER A 222 12.63 -28.39 -12.75
N SER A 223 12.94 -27.50 -11.79
CA SER A 223 14.33 -27.12 -11.50
C SER A 223 15.10 -28.14 -10.65
N THR A 224 14.40 -29.00 -9.90
CA THR A 224 15.04 -30.00 -9.01
C THR A 224 15.43 -31.28 -9.74
N ASN A 225 14.92 -31.48 -10.96
CA ASN A 225 15.24 -32.62 -11.84
C ASN A 225 16.40 -32.34 -12.82
N LYS A 226 17.23 -31.32 -12.54
CA LYS A 226 18.48 -31.03 -13.24
C LYS A 226 19.65 -31.13 -12.27
#